data_AF-A0A4S2RDQ0-F1
#
_entry.id   AF-A0A4S2RDQ0-F1
#
_cell.length_a   1.000
_cell.length_b   1.000
_cell.length_c   1.000
_cell.angle_alpha   90.00
_cell.angle_beta   90.00
_cell.angle_gamma   90.00
#
_symmetry.space_group_name_H-M   'P 1'
#
loop_
_entity.id
_entity.type
_entity.pdbx_description
1 polymer ?
#
loop_
_entity_poly.entity_id
_entity_poly.type
_entity_poly.pdbx_seq_one_letter_code
_entity_poly.pdbx_strand_id
1 'polypeptide(L)'
;MAVTTTYGSWLKHTHELTVGHTIRAAVGEFAADYDLDALENGYRTAVNAALPDGVFLVGDEFHGPYQDEDADFDGYALDEDGRLDIKTIVAGVDLYAIVEANELWTIDRVVEELGFKGDSAKGTARKTLSRWGVDRHDMVDHPDSGRPQARYKSADVKAAQVAAPRPRTRP
;
A
#
# COMPACT_ATOMS: atom_id res chain seq x y z
N MET A 1 -6.80 -17.20 -31.87
CA MET A 1 -6.43 -15.88 -31.32
C MET A 1 -7.36 -15.66 -30.15
N ALA A 2 -6.84 -15.50 -28.93
CA ALA A 2 -7.68 -15.13 -27.79
C ALA A 2 -8.20 -13.70 -28.02
N VAL A 3 -9.51 -13.51 -27.94
CA VAL A 3 -10.14 -12.19 -28.04
C VAL A 3 -10.13 -11.58 -26.64
N THR A 4 -9.22 -10.66 -26.38
CA THR A 4 -9.23 -9.88 -25.14
C THR A 4 -10.51 -9.06 -25.10
N THR A 5 -11.34 -9.33 -24.11
CA THR A 5 -12.61 -8.61 -23.89
C THR A 5 -12.53 -7.89 -22.55
N THR A 6 -13.27 -6.78 -22.42
CA THR A 6 -13.33 -6.00 -21.19
C THR A 6 -14.36 -6.59 -20.23
N TYR A 7 -13.98 -6.81 -18.97
CA TYR A 7 -14.88 -7.13 -17.85
C TYR A 7 -15.56 -5.86 -17.28
N GLY A 8 -15.27 -4.70 -17.86
CA GLY A 8 -15.76 -3.39 -17.44
C GLY A 8 -14.72 -2.57 -16.71
N SER A 9 -15.08 -1.32 -16.43
CA SER A 9 -14.22 -0.37 -15.74
C SER A 9 -14.22 -0.55 -14.22
N TRP A 10 -13.23 0.01 -13.55
CA TRP A 10 -13.13 0.13 -12.10
C TRP A 10 -14.42 0.67 -11.49
N LEU A 11 -14.97 1.75 -12.06
CA LEU A 11 -16.24 2.37 -11.63
C LEU A 11 -17.41 1.40 -11.56
N LYS A 12 -17.51 0.46 -12.50
CA LYS A 12 -18.59 -0.53 -12.53
C LYS A 12 -18.53 -1.44 -11.29
N HIS A 13 -17.33 -1.73 -10.79
CA HIS A 13 -17.08 -2.72 -9.74
C HIS A 13 -16.94 -2.11 -8.35
N THR A 14 -16.44 -0.87 -8.24
CA THR A 14 -16.10 -0.24 -6.96
C THR A 14 -16.90 1.03 -6.65
N HIS A 15 -17.63 1.57 -7.63
CA HIS A 15 -18.29 2.88 -7.58
C HIS A 15 -17.35 4.10 -7.50
N GLU A 16 -16.04 3.90 -7.69
CA GLU A 16 -15.05 4.98 -7.78
C GLU A 16 -14.57 5.18 -9.22
N LEU A 17 -14.25 6.42 -9.62
CA LEU A 17 -13.88 6.69 -11.02
C LEU A 17 -12.59 5.99 -11.45
N THR A 18 -11.61 5.93 -10.56
CA THR A 18 -10.27 5.37 -10.82
C THR A 18 -9.72 4.70 -9.57
N VAL A 19 -8.68 3.89 -9.72
CA VAL A 19 -7.95 3.32 -8.57
C VAL A 19 -7.44 4.45 -7.66
N GLY A 20 -6.86 5.50 -8.23
CA GLY A 20 -6.37 6.65 -7.48
C GLY A 20 -7.47 7.40 -6.69
N HIS A 21 -8.72 7.41 -7.17
CA HIS A 21 -9.85 7.95 -6.39
C HIS A 21 -10.17 7.10 -5.18
N THR A 22 -10.18 5.76 -5.33
CA THR A 22 -10.32 4.83 -4.19
C THR A 22 -9.23 5.06 -3.14
N ILE A 23 -7.97 5.23 -3.56
CA ILE A 23 -6.87 5.51 -2.64
C ILE A 23 -7.09 6.85 -1.91
N ARG A 24 -7.40 7.92 -2.64
CA ARG A 24 -7.64 9.24 -2.04
C ARG A 24 -8.82 9.23 -1.08
N ALA A 25 -9.90 8.52 -1.40
CA ALA A 25 -11.03 8.35 -0.50
C ALA A 25 -10.64 7.61 0.78
N ALA A 26 -9.76 6.59 0.68
CA ALA A 26 -9.30 5.82 1.81
C ALA A 26 -8.38 6.60 2.76
N VAL A 27 -7.45 7.41 2.23
CA VAL A 27 -6.53 8.22 3.06
C VAL A 27 -7.11 9.57 3.49
N GLY A 28 -8.13 10.08 2.78
CA GLY A 28 -8.86 11.29 3.13
C GLY A 28 -7.95 12.52 3.26
N GLU A 29 -8.11 13.26 4.36
CA GLU A 29 -7.35 14.48 4.65
C GLU A 29 -5.86 14.22 4.92
N PHE A 30 -5.48 12.96 5.23
CA PHE A 30 -4.12 12.56 5.51
C PHE A 30 -3.30 12.26 4.24
N ALA A 31 -3.83 12.54 3.04
CA ALA A 31 -3.16 12.25 1.78
C ALA A 31 -1.72 12.79 1.69
N ALA A 32 -1.40 13.88 2.40
CA ALA A 32 -0.06 14.44 2.45
C ALA A 32 0.96 13.55 3.18
N ASP A 33 0.50 12.65 4.08
CA ASP A 33 1.32 11.75 4.89
C ASP A 33 1.64 10.42 4.18
N TYR A 34 1.25 10.29 2.91
CA TYR A 34 1.47 9.10 2.11
C TYR A 34 2.13 9.39 0.77
N ASP A 35 2.87 8.42 0.25
CA ASP A 35 3.27 8.36 -1.15
C ASP A 35 2.11 7.76 -1.96
N LEU A 36 1.24 8.63 -2.50
CA LEU A 36 0.03 8.21 -3.22
C LEU A 36 0.33 7.37 -4.47
N ASP A 37 1.44 7.64 -5.15
CA ASP A 37 1.83 6.89 -6.35
C ASP A 37 2.28 5.48 -5.96
N ALA A 38 3.06 5.34 -4.88
CA ALA A 38 3.42 4.05 -4.33
C ALA A 38 2.20 3.26 -3.83
N LEU A 39 1.24 3.92 -3.18
CA LEU A 39 -0.03 3.32 -2.75
C LEU A 39 -0.85 2.80 -3.92
N GLU A 40 -1.06 3.63 -4.94
CA GLU A 40 -1.83 3.24 -6.12
C GLU A 40 -1.18 2.06 -6.85
N ASN A 41 0.16 2.07 -7.00
CA ASN A 41 0.89 0.96 -7.59
C ASN A 41 0.83 -0.32 -6.73
N GLY A 42 0.97 -0.19 -5.41
CA GLY A 42 0.86 -1.31 -4.46
C GLY A 42 -0.52 -1.96 -4.51
N TYR A 43 -1.58 -1.14 -4.52
CA TYR A 43 -2.94 -1.63 -4.60
C TYR A 43 -3.26 -2.26 -5.95
N ARG A 44 -2.82 -1.66 -7.07
CA ARG A 44 -2.91 -2.29 -8.39
C ARG A 44 -2.21 -3.64 -8.45
N THR A 45 -1.04 -3.75 -7.84
CA THR A 45 -0.28 -5.00 -7.79
C THR A 45 -1.05 -6.06 -7.00
N ALA A 46 -1.60 -5.70 -5.85
CA ALA A 46 -2.40 -6.60 -5.02
C ALA A 46 -3.69 -7.05 -5.73
N VAL A 47 -4.39 -6.13 -6.40
CA VAL A 47 -5.57 -6.47 -7.23
C VAL A 47 -5.19 -7.43 -8.34
N ASN A 48 -4.15 -7.13 -9.13
CA ASN A 48 -3.72 -8.02 -10.21
C ASN A 48 -3.26 -9.41 -9.71
N ALA A 49 -2.67 -9.49 -8.52
CA ALA A 49 -2.31 -10.77 -7.91
C ALA A 49 -3.52 -11.57 -7.39
N ALA A 50 -4.66 -10.92 -7.14
CA ALA A 50 -5.90 -11.56 -6.73
C ALA A 50 -6.79 -11.97 -7.92
N LEU A 51 -6.52 -11.44 -9.11
CA LEU A 51 -7.23 -11.82 -10.33
C LEU A 51 -6.76 -13.20 -10.82
N PRO A 52 -7.64 -13.97 -11.50
CA PRO A 52 -7.25 -15.20 -12.14
C PRO A 52 -6.25 -14.98 -13.28
N ASP A 53 -5.50 -16.02 -13.60
CA ASP A 53 -4.54 -16.00 -14.69
C ASP A 53 -5.20 -15.56 -16.01
N GLY A 54 -4.53 -14.64 -16.71
CA GLY A 54 -5.05 -14.06 -17.95
C GLY A 54 -6.05 -12.92 -17.78
N VAL A 55 -6.46 -12.59 -16.54
CA VAL A 55 -7.25 -11.39 -16.23
C VAL A 55 -6.35 -10.35 -15.57
N PHE A 56 -6.41 -9.11 -16.05
CA PHE A 56 -5.56 -8.03 -15.58
C PHE A 56 -6.26 -6.67 -15.63
N LEU A 57 -5.89 -5.80 -14.69
CA LEU A 57 -6.28 -4.40 -14.63
C LEU A 57 -5.24 -3.53 -15.36
N VAL A 58 -5.63 -2.89 -16.45
CA VAL A 58 -4.81 -1.94 -17.22
C VAL A 58 -5.52 -0.59 -17.31
N GLY A 59 -4.84 0.46 -16.85
CA GLY A 59 -5.55 1.71 -16.56
C GLY A 59 -6.67 1.43 -15.57
N ASP A 60 -7.88 1.88 -15.87
CA ASP A 60 -9.06 1.64 -15.04
C ASP A 60 -10.01 0.60 -15.65
N GLU A 61 -9.53 -0.27 -16.55
CA GLU A 61 -10.31 -1.34 -17.17
C GLU A 61 -9.74 -2.73 -16.86
N PHE A 62 -10.66 -3.67 -16.61
CA PHE A 62 -10.32 -5.08 -16.45
C PHE A 62 -10.42 -5.79 -17.80
N HIS A 63 -9.37 -6.52 -18.17
CA HIS A 63 -9.27 -7.24 -19.43
C HIS A 63 -8.99 -8.72 -19.19
N GLY A 64 -9.50 -9.57 -20.07
CA GLY A 64 -9.13 -10.99 -20.09
C GLY A 64 -9.95 -11.81 -21.09
N PRO A 65 -9.82 -13.14 -21.06
CA PRO A 65 -10.53 -14.04 -21.95
C PRO A 65 -11.98 -14.25 -21.49
N TYR A 66 -12.87 -13.29 -21.77
CA TYR A 66 -14.28 -13.33 -21.36
C TYR A 66 -15.12 -14.43 -22.03
N GLN A 67 -14.67 -14.95 -23.18
CA GLN A 67 -15.42 -15.90 -24.02
C GLN A 67 -14.64 -17.17 -24.34
N ASP A 68 -13.53 -17.42 -23.64
CA ASP A 68 -12.78 -18.64 -23.85
C ASP A 68 -13.46 -19.77 -23.07
N GLU A 69 -14.01 -20.76 -23.78
CA GLU A 69 -14.67 -21.93 -23.16
C GLU A 69 -13.69 -22.74 -22.30
N ASP A 70 -12.39 -22.56 -22.53
CA ASP A 70 -11.30 -23.16 -21.78
C ASP A 70 -10.81 -22.29 -20.60
N ALA A 71 -11.45 -21.13 -20.32
CA ALA A 71 -11.10 -20.31 -19.16
C ALA A 71 -11.52 -21.01 -17.86
N ASP A 72 -10.53 -21.45 -17.10
CA ASP A 72 -10.71 -22.05 -15.78
C ASP A 72 -10.67 -20.96 -14.69
N PHE A 73 -11.81 -20.74 -14.04
CA PHE A 73 -11.94 -19.83 -12.90
C PHE A 73 -12.19 -20.58 -11.58
N ASP A 74 -11.85 -21.88 -11.51
CA ASP A 74 -11.99 -22.67 -10.30
C ASP A 74 -11.26 -22.00 -9.12
N GLY A 75 -11.98 -21.85 -8.01
CA GLY A 75 -11.48 -21.20 -6.80
C GLY A 75 -11.62 -19.67 -6.75
N TYR A 76 -12.12 -19.04 -7.82
CA TYR A 76 -12.42 -17.61 -7.84
C TYR A 76 -13.91 -17.33 -7.59
N ALA A 77 -14.22 -16.11 -7.17
CA ALA A 77 -15.59 -15.68 -6.95
C ALA A 77 -16.32 -15.54 -8.30
N LEU A 78 -17.52 -16.11 -8.39
CA LEU A 78 -18.40 -16.02 -9.55
C LEU A 78 -19.72 -15.33 -9.16
N ASP A 79 -20.33 -14.61 -10.10
CA ASP A 79 -21.62 -13.99 -9.96
C ASP A 79 -22.77 -14.98 -10.21
N GLU A 80 -24.02 -14.50 -10.14
CA GLU A 80 -25.23 -15.32 -10.34
C GLU A 80 -25.34 -15.93 -11.75
N ASP A 81 -24.65 -15.33 -12.73
CA ASP A 81 -24.59 -15.81 -14.12
C ASP A 81 -23.42 -16.78 -14.34
N GLY A 82 -22.64 -17.10 -13.30
CA GLY A 82 -21.44 -17.93 -13.39
C GLY A 82 -20.24 -17.23 -14.01
N ARG A 83 -20.25 -15.89 -14.09
CA ARG A 83 -19.12 -15.09 -14.60
C ARG A 83 -18.24 -14.62 -13.46
N LEU A 84 -17.01 -14.25 -13.76
CA LEU A 84 -16.07 -13.75 -12.76
C LEU A 84 -16.60 -12.51 -12.02
N ASP A 85 -16.76 -12.62 -10.71
CA ASP A 85 -17.19 -11.53 -9.83
C ASP A 85 -15.98 -10.67 -9.43
N ILE A 86 -15.56 -9.81 -10.36
CA ILE A 86 -14.46 -8.85 -10.15
C ILE A 86 -14.71 -7.98 -8.91
N LYS A 87 -15.97 -7.62 -8.64
CA LYS A 87 -16.30 -6.80 -7.47
C LYS A 87 -15.96 -7.53 -6.18
N THR A 88 -16.33 -8.79 -6.04
CA THR A 88 -15.99 -9.60 -4.86
C THR A 88 -14.49 -9.82 -4.74
N ILE A 89 -13.78 -10.06 -5.85
CA ILE A 89 -12.31 -10.23 -5.84
C ILE A 89 -11.62 -8.96 -5.36
N VAL A 90 -11.96 -7.80 -5.92
CA VAL A 90 -11.39 -6.50 -5.53
C VAL A 90 -11.71 -6.19 -4.06
N ALA A 91 -12.94 -6.47 -3.60
CA ALA A 91 -13.33 -6.29 -2.20
C ALA A 91 -12.57 -7.21 -1.22
N GLY A 92 -12.00 -8.32 -1.70
CA GLY A 92 -11.14 -9.20 -0.92
C GLY A 92 -9.72 -8.69 -0.71
N VAL A 93 -9.29 -7.65 -1.44
CA VAL A 93 -7.96 -7.06 -1.28
C VAL A 93 -7.98 -6.09 -0.10
N ASP A 94 -7.10 -6.33 0.88
CA ASP A 94 -6.96 -5.46 2.06
C ASP A 94 -6.23 -4.15 1.73
N LEU A 95 -7.00 -3.17 1.27
CA LEU A 95 -6.48 -1.83 0.99
C LEU A 95 -5.86 -1.17 2.22
N TYR A 96 -6.43 -1.35 3.41
CA TYR A 96 -5.95 -0.67 4.61
C TYR A 96 -4.61 -1.23 5.09
N ALA A 97 -4.35 -2.53 4.92
CA ALA A 97 -3.02 -3.09 5.16
C ALA A 97 -1.95 -2.47 4.23
N ILE A 98 -2.31 -2.19 2.97
CA ILE A 98 -1.41 -1.52 2.02
C ILE A 98 -1.20 -0.05 2.40
N VAL A 99 -2.26 0.62 2.85
CA VAL A 99 -2.18 2.00 3.38
C VAL A 99 -1.22 2.06 4.57
N GLU A 100 -1.42 1.21 5.57
CA GLU A 100 -0.57 1.18 6.77
C GLU A 100 0.91 0.94 6.43
N ALA A 101 1.18 0.05 5.47
CA ALA A 101 2.55 -0.27 5.05
C ALA A 101 3.26 0.89 4.32
N ASN A 102 2.51 1.82 3.73
CA ASN A 102 3.07 2.95 2.97
C ASN A 102 2.94 4.30 3.68
N GLU A 103 2.52 4.31 4.94
CA GLU A 103 2.50 5.52 5.77
C GLU A 103 3.92 6.11 5.90
N LEU A 104 4.04 7.43 5.74
CA LEU A 104 5.29 8.15 5.89
C LEU A 104 5.40 8.74 7.30
N TRP A 105 6.29 8.17 8.09
CA TRP A 105 6.54 8.61 9.45
C TRP A 105 7.57 9.72 9.50
N THR A 106 7.22 10.80 10.20
CA THR A 106 8.20 11.78 10.64
C THR A 106 9.11 11.19 11.71
N ILE A 107 10.26 11.82 11.95
CA ILE A 107 11.16 11.39 13.03
C ILE A 107 10.49 11.38 14.41
N ASP A 108 9.45 12.19 14.62
CA ASP A 108 8.70 12.23 15.88
C ASP A 108 7.84 10.99 16.07
N ARG A 109 7.14 10.57 15.01
CA ARG A 109 6.40 9.32 15.00
C ARG A 109 7.32 8.11 15.21
N VAL A 110 8.50 8.11 14.58
CA VAL A 110 9.51 7.06 14.80
C VAL A 110 9.97 7.02 16.26
N VAL A 111 10.18 8.18 16.88
CA VAL A 111 10.57 8.25 18.31
C VAL A 111 9.50 7.64 19.21
N GLU A 112 8.24 7.95 18.93
CA GLU A 112 7.09 7.39 19.65
C GLU A 112 7.02 5.87 19.48
N GLU A 113 7.05 5.40 18.23
CA GLU A 113 6.95 3.96 17.89
C GLU A 113 8.08 3.14 18.55
N LEU A 114 9.31 3.64 18.48
CA LEU A 114 10.47 2.96 19.04
C LEU A 114 10.61 3.17 20.56
N GLY A 115 9.72 3.97 21.17
CA GLY A 115 9.70 4.22 22.61
C GLY A 115 10.91 5.00 23.14
N PHE A 116 11.56 5.81 22.30
CA PHE A 116 12.68 6.64 22.74
C PHE A 116 12.20 7.83 23.58
N LYS A 117 12.93 8.14 24.66
CA LYS A 117 12.55 9.20 25.62
C LYS A 117 13.71 10.17 25.88
N GLY A 118 13.35 11.38 26.34
CA GLY A 118 14.28 12.45 26.73
C GLY A 118 14.72 13.36 25.57
N ASP A 119 15.48 14.40 25.90
CA ASP A 119 15.85 15.48 24.97
C ASP A 119 16.65 14.98 23.75
N SER A 120 17.35 13.86 23.89
CA SER A 120 18.11 13.24 22.81
C SER A 120 17.31 12.26 21.94
N ALA A 121 16.02 12.03 22.20
CA ALA A 121 15.23 10.96 21.56
C ALA A 121 15.29 11.01 20.02
N LYS A 122 15.07 12.19 19.42
CA LYS A 122 15.16 12.38 17.95
C LYS A 122 16.57 12.12 17.41
N GLY A 123 17.61 12.43 18.19
CA GLY A 123 19.01 12.17 17.81
C GLY A 123 19.35 10.68 17.87
N THR A 124 18.84 9.99 18.90
CA THR A 124 18.95 8.53 19.04
C THR A 124 18.22 7.81 17.92
N ALA A 125 16.98 8.20 17.61
CA ALA A 125 16.20 7.61 16.52
C ALA A 125 16.95 7.67 15.18
N ARG A 126 17.46 8.84 14.78
CA ARG A 126 18.23 8.99 13.53
C ARG A 126 19.47 8.10 13.47
N LYS A 127 20.22 8.01 14.58
CA LYS A 127 21.39 7.13 14.67
C LYS A 127 21.00 5.65 14.57
N THR A 128 19.90 5.27 15.18
CA THR A 128 19.38 3.90 15.13
C THR A 128 18.93 3.54 13.70
N LEU A 129 18.13 4.38 13.06
CA LEU A 129 17.69 4.18 11.66
C LEU A 129 18.89 4.04 10.71
N SER A 130 19.86 4.94 10.82
CA SER A 130 21.09 4.86 10.01
C SER A 130 21.88 3.56 10.24
N ARG A 131 21.94 3.07 11.49
CA ARG A 131 22.58 1.77 11.79
C ARG A 131 21.79 0.58 11.25
N TRP A 132 20.47 0.71 11.14
CA TRP A 132 19.61 -0.30 10.54
C TRP A 132 19.56 -0.22 9.00
N GLY A 133 20.21 0.79 8.40
CA GLY A 133 20.15 1.02 6.95
C GLY A 133 18.80 1.53 6.46
N VAL A 134 17.99 2.13 7.34
CA VAL A 134 16.72 2.77 6.95
C VAL A 134 17.02 4.18 6.46
N ASP A 135 16.89 4.37 5.16
CA ASP A 135 17.06 5.66 4.51
C ASP A 135 15.82 6.54 4.66
N ARG A 136 16.02 7.86 4.62
CA ARG A 136 14.90 8.80 4.53
C ARG A 136 14.24 8.67 3.16
N HIS A 137 12.92 8.74 3.13
CA HIS A 137 12.15 8.78 1.90
C HIS A 137 12.23 10.18 1.27
N ASP A 138 11.86 11.21 2.03
CA ASP A 138 11.90 12.60 1.59
C ASP A 138 12.08 13.58 2.76
N MET A 139 11.87 14.87 2.49
CA MET A 139 11.88 15.96 3.45
C MET A 139 10.64 16.84 3.24
N VAL A 140 9.96 17.19 4.33
CA VAL A 140 8.83 18.13 4.33
C VAL A 140 9.11 19.26 5.31
N ASP A 141 8.48 20.42 5.12
CA ASP A 141 8.57 21.50 6.09
C ASP A 141 7.71 21.18 7.31
N HIS A 142 8.29 21.30 8.50
CA HIS A 142 7.57 21.11 9.75
C HIS A 142 6.46 22.17 9.87
N PRO A 143 5.20 21.80 10.18
CA PRO A 143 4.07 22.73 10.15
C PRO A 143 4.26 23.93 11.07
N ASP A 144 4.79 23.71 12.28
CA ASP A 144 4.99 24.81 13.24
C ASP A 144 6.30 25.60 13.07
N SER A 145 7.40 24.93 12.73
CA SER A 145 8.74 25.53 12.76
C SER A 145 9.28 25.92 11.39
N GLY A 146 8.65 25.45 10.30
CA GLY A 146 9.14 25.61 8.93
C GLY A 146 10.49 24.95 8.67
N ARG A 147 11.02 24.18 9.62
CA ARG A 147 12.30 23.48 9.46
C ARG A 147 12.08 22.19 8.68
N PRO A 148 12.98 21.83 7.76
CA PRO A 148 12.91 20.56 7.07
C PRO A 148 12.94 19.37 8.04
N GLN A 149 11.97 18.47 7.90
CA GLN A 149 11.82 17.23 8.65
C GLN A 149 11.85 16.04 7.70
N ALA A 150 12.72 15.09 8.00
CA ALA A 150 12.81 13.84 7.23
C ALA A 150 11.60 12.94 7.53
N ARG A 151 11.09 12.28 6.49
CA ARG A 151 10.12 11.18 6.61
C ARG A 151 10.72 9.85 6.20
N TYR A 152 10.15 8.78 6.73
CA TYR A 152 10.61 7.40 6.57
C TYR A 152 9.39 6.52 6.28
N LYS A 153 9.54 5.48 5.46
CA LYS A 153 8.46 4.52 5.27
C LYS A 153 8.24 3.71 6.55
N SER A 154 7.01 3.64 7.03
CA SER A 154 6.64 2.91 8.25
C SER A 154 7.07 1.44 8.17
N ALA A 155 6.85 0.79 7.02
CA ALA A 155 7.22 -0.60 6.79
C ALA A 155 8.73 -0.83 6.92
N ASP A 156 9.57 0.05 6.37
CA ASP A 156 11.03 -0.07 6.47
C ASP A 156 11.50 0.05 7.92
N VAL A 157 10.89 0.96 8.69
CA VAL A 157 11.18 1.14 10.13
C VAL A 157 10.76 -0.11 10.91
N LYS A 158 9.54 -0.61 10.71
CA LYS A 158 9.01 -1.82 11.38
C LYS A 158 9.83 -3.06 11.03
N ALA A 159 10.16 -3.25 9.75
CA ALA A 159 10.99 -4.37 9.29
C ALA A 159 12.39 -4.32 9.90
N ALA A 160 13.01 -3.15 9.91
CA ALA A 160 14.31 -2.93 10.55
C ALA A 160 14.29 -3.20 12.06
N GLN A 161 13.22 -2.80 12.76
CA GLN A 161 13.05 -3.06 14.19
C GLN A 161 12.96 -4.57 14.49
N VAL A 162 12.23 -5.33 13.67
CA VAL A 162 12.12 -6.79 13.81
C VAL A 162 13.46 -7.47 13.53
N ALA A 163 14.19 -7.01 12.52
CA ALA A 163 15.52 -7.53 12.16
C ALA A 163 16.63 -7.11 13.14
N ALA A 164 16.40 -6.06 13.94
CA ALA A 164 17.41 -5.50 14.80
C ALA A 164 17.85 -6.52 15.88
N PRO A 165 19.17 -6.68 16.11
CA PRO A 165 19.65 -7.49 17.21
C PRO A 165 19.14 -6.93 18.54
N ARG A 166 18.39 -7.74 19.29
CA ARG A 166 17.85 -7.33 20.60
C ARG A 166 18.99 -6.81 21.48
N PRO A 167 18.79 -5.70 22.20
CA PRO A 167 19.81 -5.18 23.10
C PRO A 167 20.21 -6.30 24.07
N ARG A 168 21.51 -6.54 24.18
CA ARG A 168 22.05 -7.48 25.18
C ARG A 168 21.50 -7.05 26.53
N THR A 169 20.62 -7.88 27.11
CA THR A 169 20.18 -7.73 28.49
C THR A 169 21.46 -7.77 29.32
N ARG A 170 21.83 -6.62 29.89
CA ARG A 170 22.95 -6.58 30.84
C ARG A 170 22.43 -7.32 32.09
N PRO A 171 23.09 -8.42 32.51
CA PRO A 171 22.71 -9.11 33.74
C PRO A 171 22.87 -8.20 34.96
#